data_AF-A0A248LBU5-F1
#
_entry.id   AF-A0A248LBU5-F1
#
_cell.length_a   1.000
_cell.length_b   1.000
_cell.length_c   1.000
_cell.angle_alpha   90.00
_cell.angle_beta   90.00
_cell.angle_gamma   90.00
#
_symmetry.space_group_name_H-M   'P 1'
#
loop_
_entity.id
_entity.type
_entity.pdbx_description
1 polymer ?
#
loop_
_entity_poly.entity_id
_entity_poly.type
_entity_poly.pdbx_seq_one_letter_code
_entity_poly.pdbx_strand_id
1 'polypeptide(L)'
;MKVHSIYFIGYEGKVEWRILRVNRLEEILEIDVVLSQSDNQTSHRLNMSFAEYDSFAHDFLTVHEQLRGSATYTQADFHMTLTYHRLGHVTIEIGWKGQQTIALQSDQSYLGQALASIGVYT
;
A
#
# COMPACT_ATOMS: atom_id res chain seq x y z
N MET A 1 15.65 15.12 -5.28
CA MET A 1 14.22 15.10 -4.87
C MET A 1 14.09 14.16 -3.68
N LYS A 2 13.34 14.56 -2.65
CA LYS A 2 13.02 13.67 -1.52
C LYS A 2 11.88 12.77 -1.98
N VAL A 3 12.14 11.47 -2.17
CA VAL A 3 11.10 10.49 -2.46
C VAL A 3 10.23 10.39 -1.22
N HIS A 4 8.92 10.56 -1.38
CA HIS A 4 7.98 10.32 -0.30
C HIS A 4 7.72 8.82 -0.26
N SER A 5 8.03 8.20 0.88
CA SER A 5 7.87 6.77 1.09
C SER A 5 6.92 6.50 2.25
N ILE A 6 6.00 5.56 2.04
CA ILE A 6 5.12 5.04 3.08
C ILE A 6 5.48 3.59 3.33
N TYR A 7 5.37 3.15 4.58
CA TYR A 7 5.81 1.82 4.98
C TYR A 7 4.71 1.04 5.68
N PHE A 8 4.63 -0.24 5.37
CA PHE A 8 4.12 -1.27 6.26
C PHE A 8 5.32 -2.04 6.79
N ILE A 9 5.50 -2.08 8.11
CA ILE A 9 6.56 -2.85 8.75
C ILE A 9 5.91 -4.03 9.45
N GLY A 10 6.21 -5.23 8.96
CA GLY A 10 5.83 -6.49 9.58
C GLY A 10 7.00 -7.16 10.28
N TYR A 11 6.74 -8.29 10.94
CA TYR A 11 7.76 -9.03 11.67
C TYR A 11 8.89 -9.56 10.77
N GLU A 12 8.51 -10.07 9.59
CA GLU A 12 9.41 -10.78 8.66
C GLU A 12 9.85 -9.92 7.46
N GLY A 13 9.49 -8.63 7.44
CA GLY A 13 9.79 -7.77 6.31
C GLY A 13 9.02 -6.47 6.30
N LYS A 14 9.12 -5.75 5.19
CA LYS A 14 8.42 -4.49 4.98
C LYS A 14 7.94 -4.34 3.56
N VAL A 15 6.89 -3.56 3.41
CA VAL A 15 6.45 -3.04 2.12
C VAL A 15 6.62 -1.53 2.14
N GLU A 16 7.16 -0.98 1.07
CA GLU A 16 7.37 0.44 0.88
C GLU A 16 6.65 0.92 -0.38
N TRP A 17 5.81 1.94 -0.28
CA TRP A 17 5.26 2.68 -1.42
C TRP A 17 6.13 3.90 -1.65
N ARG A 18 6.89 3.91 -2.75
CA ARG A 18 7.71 5.03 -3.17
C ARG A 18 6.97 5.85 -4.21
N ILE A 19 6.59 7.08 -3.88
CA ILE A 19 6.00 7.98 -4.88
C ILE A 19 7.11 8.42 -5.84
N LEU A 20 7.07 7.93 -7.08
CA LEU A 20 8.05 8.25 -8.09
C LEU A 20 7.75 9.57 -8.78
N ARG A 21 6.47 9.80 -9.11
CA ARG A 21 6.03 10.97 -9.86
C ARG A 21 4.59 11.32 -9.57
N VAL A 22 4.32 12.62 -9.47
CA VAL A 22 2.97 13.21 -9.41
C VAL A 22 2.81 14.10 -10.65
N ASN A 23 1.96 13.71 -11.60
CA ASN A 23 1.63 14.54 -12.75
C ASN A 23 0.26 15.20 -12.56
N ARG A 24 0.24 16.48 -12.17
CA ARG A 24 -1.02 17.21 -11.95
C ARG A 24 -1.76 17.58 -13.23
N LEU A 25 -1.07 17.67 -14.37
CA LEU A 25 -1.72 18.02 -15.64
C LEU A 25 -2.54 16.85 -16.18
N GLU A 26 -2.03 15.64 -16.00
CA GLU A 26 -2.69 14.41 -16.45
C GLU A 26 -3.47 13.73 -15.31
N GLU A 27 -3.37 14.24 -14.08
CA GLU A 27 -3.94 13.67 -12.85
C GLU A 27 -3.53 12.21 -12.62
N ILE A 28 -2.23 11.94 -12.80
CA ILE A 28 -1.63 10.61 -12.74
C ILE A 28 -0.57 10.55 -11.63
N LEU A 29 -0.56 9.43 -10.92
CA LEU A 29 0.41 9.07 -9.89
C LEU A 29 1.18 7.82 -10.29
N GLU A 30 2.51 7.89 -10.24
CA GLU A 30 3.40 6.73 -10.41
C GLU A 30 4.00 6.33 -9.06
N ILE A 31 3.77 5.08 -8.67
CA ILE A 31 4.24 4.51 -7.40
C ILE A 31 5.06 3.25 -7.68
N ASP A 32 6.19 3.08 -6.99
CA ASP A 32 6.92 1.82 -6.92
C ASP A 32 6.61 1.17 -5.57
N VAL A 33 5.90 0.04 -5.59
CA VAL A 33 5.61 -0.77 -4.42
C VAL A 33 6.73 -1.79 -4.27
N VAL A 34 7.46 -1.69 -3.17
CA VAL A 34 8.69 -2.44 -2.94
C VAL A 34 8.50 -3.33 -1.73
N LEU A 35 8.53 -4.63 -1.96
CA LEU A 35 8.53 -5.63 -0.91
C LEU A 35 9.97 -6.03 -0.59
N SER A 36 10.31 -6.09 0.70
CA SER A 36 11.61 -6.52 1.17
C SER A 36 11.43 -7.53 2.29
N GLN A 37 11.89 -8.76 2.06
CA GLN A 37 11.95 -9.84 3.05
C GLN A 37 13.37 -10.40 3.08
N SER A 38 14.00 -10.39 4.25
CA SER A 38 15.41 -10.78 4.41
C SER A 38 16.30 -10.08 3.36
N ASP A 39 16.89 -10.84 2.42
CA ASP A 39 17.78 -10.34 1.36
C ASP A 39 17.11 -10.23 -0.02
N ASN A 40 15.82 -10.58 -0.14
CA ASN A 40 15.09 -10.50 -1.39
C ASN A 40 14.26 -9.22 -1.45
N GLN A 41 14.49 -8.44 -2.50
CA GLN A 41 13.73 -7.24 -2.81
C GLN A 41 13.04 -7.43 -4.15
N THR A 42 11.73 -7.22 -4.16
CA THR A 42 10.93 -7.22 -5.38
C THR A 42 10.14 -5.93 -5.44
N SER A 43 9.95 -5.38 -6.63
CA SER A 43 9.16 -4.18 -6.80
C SER A 43 8.17 -4.29 -7.95
N HIS A 44 7.08 -3.53 -7.82
CA HIS A 44 6.03 -3.45 -8.80
C HIS A 44 5.62 -1.99 -8.99
N ARG A 45 5.55 -1.55 -10.24
CA ARG A 45 5.13 -0.19 -10.57
C ARG A 45 3.64 -0.12 -10.80
N LEU A 46 3.00 0.77 -10.05
CA LEU A 46 1.62 1.18 -10.25
C LEU A 46 1.61 2.52 -10.99
N ASN A 47 0.69 2.63 -11.93
CA ASN A 47 0.37 3.86 -12.61
C ASN A 47 -1.14 4.02 -12.52
N MET A 48 -1.61 5.05 -11.82
CA MET A 48 -3.01 5.19 -11.45
C MET A 48 -3.45 6.64 -11.52
N SER A 49 -4.73 6.86 -11.78
CA SER A 49 -5.31 8.22 -11.70
C SER A 49 -5.40 8.69 -10.24
N PHE A 50 -5.47 10.00 -10.02
CA PHE A 50 -5.71 10.55 -8.68
C PHE A 50 -7.05 10.06 -8.10
N ALA A 51 -8.09 9.93 -8.91
CA ALA A 51 -9.38 9.40 -8.48
C ALA A 51 -9.29 7.92 -8.04
N GLU A 52 -8.54 7.11 -8.77
CA GLU A 52 -8.27 5.70 -8.41
C GLU A 52 -7.48 5.62 -7.10
N TYR A 53 -6.44 6.46 -6.95
CA TYR A 53 -5.65 6.55 -5.73
C TYR A 53 -6.50 6.95 -4.52
N ASP A 54 -7.35 7.97 -4.66
CA ASP A 54 -8.19 8.46 -3.56
C ASP A 54 -9.20 7.42 -3.09
N SER A 55 -9.86 6.73 -4.02
CA SER A 55 -10.78 5.64 -3.68
C SER A 55 -10.05 4.54 -2.92
N PHE A 56 -8.90 4.11 -3.44
CA PHE A 56 -8.03 3.11 -2.81
C PHE A 56 -7.59 3.53 -1.40
N ALA A 57 -7.07 4.75 -1.24
CA ALA A 57 -6.57 5.25 0.03
C ALA A 57 -7.71 5.42 1.04
N HIS A 58 -8.90 5.81 0.59
CA HIS A 58 -10.09 5.95 1.43
C HIS A 58 -10.58 4.60 1.98
N ASP A 59 -10.62 3.56 1.15
CA ASP A 59 -11.01 2.21 1.60
C ASP A 59 -10.04 1.69 2.68
N PHE A 60 -8.74 1.93 2.48
CA PHE A 60 -7.70 1.54 3.42
C PHE A 60 -7.73 2.37 4.72
N LEU A 61 -8.05 3.67 4.63
CA LEU A 61 -8.30 4.51 5.80
C LEU A 61 -9.50 4.01 6.60
N THR A 62 -10.60 3.66 5.92
CA THR A 62 -11.84 3.21 6.58
C THR A 62 -11.60 1.97 7.45
N VAL A 63 -10.87 0.97 6.94
CA VAL A 63 -10.56 -0.23 7.74
C VAL A 63 -9.56 0.05 8.86
N HIS A 64 -8.64 0.99 8.66
CA HIS A 64 -7.71 1.45 9.70
C HIS A 64 -8.48 2.14 10.85
N GLU A 65 -9.39 3.07 10.55
CA GLU A 65 -10.18 3.77 11.57
C GLU A 65 -11.11 2.83 12.34
N GLN A 66 -11.67 1.82 11.67
CA GLN A 66 -12.51 0.82 12.33
C GLN A 66 -11.71 -0.23 13.10
N LEU A 67 -10.40 -0.32 12.87
CA LEU A 67 -9.50 -1.35 13.41
C LEU A 67 -10.05 -2.78 13.23
N ARG A 68 -10.84 -3.01 12.16
CA ARG A 68 -11.44 -4.30 11.84
C ARG A 68 -11.83 -4.38 10.36
N GLY A 69 -11.86 -5.60 9.84
CA GLY A 69 -12.27 -5.87 8.47
C GLY A 69 -11.08 -5.85 7.51
N SER A 70 -11.37 -5.84 6.20
CA SER A 70 -10.35 -5.85 5.16
C SER A 70 -10.70 -4.90 4.02
N ALA A 71 -9.67 -4.30 3.44
CA ALA A 71 -9.74 -3.51 2.22
C ALA A 71 -8.80 -4.13 1.19
N THR A 72 -9.28 -4.25 -0.04
CA THR A 72 -8.51 -4.83 -1.15
C THR A 72 -8.43 -3.86 -2.30
N TYR A 73 -7.23 -3.68 -2.82
CA TYR A 73 -6.98 -2.98 -4.06
C TYR A 73 -6.46 -3.96 -5.11
N THR A 74 -7.00 -3.87 -6.32
CA THR A 74 -6.59 -4.71 -7.44
C THR A 74 -6.43 -3.86 -8.69
N GLN A 75 -5.29 -4.00 -9.36
CA GLN A 75 -5.03 -3.34 -10.64
C GLN A 75 -4.23 -4.26 -11.55
N ALA A 76 -4.85 -4.65 -12.66
CA ALA A 76 -4.28 -5.61 -13.60
C ALA A 76 -3.74 -6.87 -12.89
N ASP A 77 -2.42 -6.98 -12.81
CA ASP A 77 -1.70 -8.12 -12.25
C ASP A 77 -1.32 -7.94 -10.78
N PHE A 78 -1.59 -6.79 -10.16
CA PHE A 78 -1.29 -6.47 -8.77
C PHE A 78 -2.54 -6.57 -7.89
N HIS A 79 -2.42 -7.19 -6.74
CA HIS A 79 -3.42 -7.15 -5.69
C HIS A 79 -2.78 -6.90 -4.33
N MET A 80 -3.49 -6.17 -3.49
CA MET A 80 -3.11 -5.91 -2.12
C MET A 80 -4.34 -5.94 -1.22
N THR A 81 -4.26 -6.67 -0.12
CA THR A 81 -5.29 -6.69 0.91
C THR A 81 -4.71 -6.29 2.25
N LEU A 82 -5.29 -5.28 2.90
CA LEU A 82 -5.00 -4.92 4.29
C LEU A 82 -6.13 -5.42 5.18
N THR A 83 -5.81 -6.25 6.16
CA THR A 83 -6.77 -6.85 7.09
C THR A 83 -6.43 -6.50 8.52
N TYR A 84 -7.39 -5.90 9.23
CA TYR A 84 -7.33 -5.72 10.69
C TYR A 84 -8.13 -6.82 11.38
N HIS A 85 -7.44 -7.61 12.19
CA HIS A 85 -8.01 -8.69 12.97
C HIS A 85 -8.54 -8.16 14.31
N ARG A 86 -9.59 -8.79 14.85
CA ARG A 86 -10.18 -8.42 16.15
C ARG A 86 -9.23 -8.52 17.35
N LEU A 87 -8.07 -9.16 17.17
CA LEU A 87 -7.03 -9.34 18.19
C LEU A 87 -5.98 -8.22 18.19
N GLY A 88 -6.16 -7.17 17.37
CA GLY A 88 -5.20 -6.07 17.26
C GLY A 88 -4.03 -6.37 16.33
N HIS A 89 -4.04 -7.49 15.62
CA HIS A 89 -3.05 -7.77 14.57
C HIS A 89 -3.52 -7.23 13.22
N VAL A 90 -2.56 -6.83 12.40
CA VAL A 90 -2.77 -6.38 11.03
C VAL A 90 -2.00 -7.30 10.11
N THR A 91 -2.62 -7.69 9.00
CA THR A 91 -1.96 -8.44 7.93
C THR A 91 -2.06 -7.63 6.65
N ILE A 92 -0.95 -7.54 5.92
CA ILE A 92 -0.96 -7.11 4.53
C ILE A 92 -0.60 -8.29 3.65
N GLU A 93 -1.46 -8.59 2.69
CA GLU A 93 -1.24 -9.58 1.65
C GLU A 93 -0.97 -8.82 0.35
N ILE A 94 0.11 -9.17 -0.34
CA ILE A 94 0.47 -8.56 -1.61
C ILE A 94 0.87 -9.66 -2.57
N GLY A 95 0.32 -9.61 -3.78
CA GLY A 95 0.81 -10.44 -4.86
C GLY A 95 0.78 -9.69 -6.17
N TRP A 96 1.69 -10.05 -7.05
CA TRP A 96 1.65 -9.65 -8.44
C TRP A 96 2.11 -10.79 -9.35
N LYS A 97 1.68 -10.73 -10.62
CA LYS A 97 1.83 -11.85 -11.56
C LYS A 97 3.22 -12.48 -11.59
N GLY A 98 3.21 -13.81 -11.52
CA GLY A 98 4.42 -14.64 -11.54
C GLY A 98 5.14 -14.73 -10.20
N GLN A 99 4.65 -14.07 -9.15
CA GLN A 99 5.16 -14.19 -7.79
C GLN A 99 4.13 -14.81 -6.86
N GLN A 100 4.64 -15.49 -5.83
CA GLN A 100 3.82 -15.97 -4.73
C GLN A 100 3.24 -14.77 -3.97
N THR A 101 1.95 -14.81 -3.63
CA THR A 101 1.37 -13.83 -2.71
C THR A 101 2.09 -13.94 -1.36
N ILE A 102 2.56 -12.81 -0.86
CA ILE A 102 3.27 -12.69 0.39
C ILE A 102 2.38 -11.99 1.40
N ALA A 103 2.30 -12.57 2.60
CA ALA A 103 1.61 -12.00 3.73
C ALA A 103 2.62 -11.53 4.78
N LEU A 104 2.54 -10.28 5.20
CA LEU A 104 3.28 -9.75 6.34
C LEU A 104 2.32 -9.43 7.48
N GLN A 105 2.69 -9.81 8.69
CA GLN A 105 1.93 -9.55 9.91
C GLN A 105 2.62 -8.48 10.75
N SER A 106 1.82 -7.68 11.46
CA SER A 106 2.27 -6.68 12.42
C SER A 106 1.22 -6.49 13.52
N ASP A 107 1.60 -5.98 14.68
CA ASP A 107 0.66 -5.55 15.72
C ASP A 107 0.08 -4.16 15.47
N GLN A 108 0.73 -3.37 14.61
CA GLN A 108 0.29 -2.01 14.31
C GLN A 108 0.58 -1.67 12.85
N SER A 109 -0.34 -0.92 12.25
CA SER A 109 -0.12 -0.36 10.93
C SER A 109 -0.76 1.01 10.85
N TYR A 110 0.02 1.98 10.36
CA TYR A 110 -0.47 3.31 10.00
C TYR A 110 -0.62 3.45 8.48
N LEU A 111 -0.58 2.34 7.74
CA LEU A 111 -0.55 2.34 6.29
C LEU A 111 -1.76 3.08 5.69
N GLY A 112 -2.97 2.74 6.14
CA GLY A 112 -4.20 3.39 5.64
C GLY A 112 -4.20 4.89 5.87
N GLN A 113 -3.83 5.33 7.08
CA GLN A 113 -3.71 6.75 7.40
C GLN A 113 -2.64 7.46 6.57
N ALA A 114 -1.47 6.83 6.41
CA ALA A 114 -0.37 7.40 5.66
C ALA A 114 -0.71 7.55 4.17
N LEU A 115 -1.35 6.55 3.56
CA LEU A 115 -1.81 6.61 2.17
C LEU A 115 -2.81 7.75 1.99
N ALA A 116 -3.82 7.85 2.86
CA ALA A 116 -4.78 8.96 2.79
C ALA A 116 -4.13 10.34 3.00
N SER A 117 -2.97 10.41 3.66
CA SER A 117 -2.27 11.67 3.95
C SER A 117 -1.36 12.16 2.82
N ILE A 118 -1.19 11.41 1.71
CA ILE A 118 -0.30 11.81 0.61
C ILE A 118 -0.69 13.16 0.01
N GLY A 119 -1.96 13.58 0.10
CA GLY A 119 -2.38 14.93 -0.29
C GLY A 119 -1.88 15.29 -1.69
N VAL A 120 -2.08 14.39 -2.66
CA VAL A 120 -1.51 14.46 -4.02
C VAL A 120 -1.89 15.73 -4.80
N TYR A 121 -2.75 16.57 -4.21
CA TYR A 121 -3.37 17.77 -4.75
C TYR A 121 -2.73 19.10 -4.33
N THR A 122 -1.84 19.14 -3.32
CA THR A 122 -1.25 20.43 -2.83
C THR A 122 0.00 20.83 -3.58
#